data_AF-A0A934X0U0-F1
#
_entry.id   AF-A0A934X0U0-F1
#
_cell.length_a   1.000
_cell.length_b   1.000
_cell.length_c   1.000
_cell.angle_alpha   90.00
_cell.angle_beta   90.00
_cell.angle_gamma   90.00
#
_symmetry.space_group_name_H-M   'P 1'
#
loop_
_entity.id
_entity.type
_entity.pdbx_description
1 polymer ?
#
loop_
_entity_poly.entity_id
_entity_poly.type
_entity_poly.pdbx_seq_one_letter_code
_entity_poly.pdbx_strand_id
1 'polypeptide(L)'
;MESFAFVNIFLYVAYLLVFLAALGAIVLPLVNALGNPKSLLKSVLGIAIIGVIYLVSWGVSGDEVTAVYTKFDITPTSSKVIGGVLITTYLLMGIAVLSIIYSEIRKIAN
;
A
#
# COMPACT_ATOMS: atom_id res chain seq x y z
N MET A 1 29.46 -33.30 -21.48
CA MET A 1 28.03 -32.99 -21.24
C MET A 1 27.72 -33.09 -19.75
N GLU A 2 28.57 -32.53 -18.88
CA GLU A 2 28.54 -32.74 -17.41
C GLU A 2 28.31 -31.42 -16.63
N SER A 3 28.36 -30.25 -17.29
CA SER A 3 28.31 -28.93 -16.61
C SER A 3 26.90 -28.46 -16.22
N PHE A 4 25.84 -29.04 -16.80
CA PHE A 4 24.47 -28.58 -16.57
C PHE A 4 23.85 -29.17 -15.29
N ALA A 5 24.26 -30.36 -14.87
CA ALA A 5 23.68 -31.03 -13.70
C ALA A 5 23.99 -30.28 -12.39
N PHE A 6 25.25 -29.85 -12.22
CA PHE A 6 25.66 -29.06 -11.06
C PHE A 6 24.90 -27.73 -11.00
N VAL A 7 24.84 -26.98 -12.09
CA VAL A 7 24.13 -25.71 -12.17
C VAL A 7 22.65 -25.87 -11.85
N ASN A 8 22.00 -26.92 -12.35
CA ASN A 8 20.59 -27.20 -12.07
C ASN A 8 20.33 -27.45 -10.58
N ILE A 9 21.22 -28.18 -9.89
CA ILE A 9 21.08 -28.44 -8.45
C ILE A 9 21.12 -27.13 -7.66
N PHE A 10 22.09 -26.26 -7.92
CA PHE A 10 22.17 -24.96 -7.24
C PHE A 10 20.98 -24.05 -7.59
N LEU A 11 20.48 -24.13 -8.82
CA LEU A 11 19.32 -23.36 -9.24
C LEU A 11 18.04 -23.80 -8.50
N TYR A 12 17.81 -25.12 -8.35
CA TYR A 12 16.67 -25.62 -7.57
C TYR A 12 16.78 -25.27 -6.08
N VAL A 13 17.99 -25.34 -5.50
CA VAL A 13 18.24 -24.90 -4.13
C VAL A 13 17.97 -23.40 -3.98
N ALA A 14 18.40 -22.57 -4.93
CA ALA A 14 18.13 -21.14 -4.93
C ALA A 14 16.62 -20.85 -5.01
N TYR A 15 15.87 -21.54 -5.86
CA TYR A 15 14.41 -21.39 -5.90
C TYR A 15 13.73 -21.78 -4.59
N LEU A 16 14.18 -22.87 -3.97
CA LEU A 16 13.67 -23.28 -2.65
C LEU A 16 13.97 -22.21 -1.59
N LEU A 17 15.19 -21.66 -1.57
CA LEU A 17 15.57 -20.61 -0.63
C LEU A 17 14.80 -19.31 -0.86
N VAL A 18 14.58 -18.90 -2.12
CA VAL A 18 13.75 -17.73 -2.46
C VAL A 18 12.31 -17.93 -2.00
N PHE A 19 11.75 -19.12 -2.21
CA PHE A 19 10.41 -19.46 -1.75
C PHE A 19 10.30 -19.41 -0.21
N LEU A 20 11.25 -20.01 0.51
CA LEU A 20 11.29 -19.97 1.97
C LEU A 20 11.51 -18.54 2.51
N ALA A 21 12.33 -17.73 1.84
CA ALA A 21 12.54 -16.33 2.18
C ALA A 21 11.26 -15.51 1.95
N ALA A 22 10.55 -15.73 0.85
CA ALA A 22 9.27 -15.08 0.57
C ALA A 22 8.21 -15.46 1.62
N LEU A 23 8.13 -16.75 1.98
CA LEU A 23 7.28 -17.20 3.08
C LEU A 23 7.66 -16.55 4.40
N GLY A 24 8.95 -16.55 4.75
CA GLY A 24 9.47 -15.92 5.97
C GLY A 24 9.18 -14.41 6.02
N ALA A 25 9.30 -13.71 4.90
CA ALA A 25 9.00 -12.28 4.78
C ALA A 25 7.52 -11.95 5.04
N ILE A 26 6.61 -12.91 4.91
CA ILE A 26 5.19 -12.75 5.23
C ILE A 26 4.89 -13.24 6.66
N VAL A 27 5.36 -14.44 6.99
CA VAL A 27 5.05 -15.12 8.26
C VAL A 27 5.72 -14.43 9.45
N LEU A 28 6.99 -14.03 9.35
CA LEU A 28 7.71 -13.44 10.47
C LEU A 28 7.13 -12.09 10.91
N PRO A 29 6.79 -11.14 10.00
CA PRO A 29 6.09 -9.92 10.40
C PRO A 29 4.73 -10.18 11.02
N LEU A 30 3.97 -11.17 10.52
CA LEU A 30 2.68 -11.54 11.11
C LEU A 30 2.82 -12.07 12.53
N VAL A 31 3.74 -13.01 12.77
CA VAL A 31 4.00 -13.55 14.12
C VAL A 31 4.46 -12.44 15.07
N ASN A 32 5.36 -11.56 14.62
CA ASN A 32 5.85 -10.43 15.41
C ASN A 32 4.74 -9.41 15.73
N ALA A 33 3.82 -9.17 14.79
CA ALA A 33 2.70 -8.27 14.99
C ALA A 33 1.69 -8.86 16.00
N LEU A 34 1.43 -10.17 15.95
CA LEU A 34 0.56 -10.86 16.91
C LEU A 34 1.16 -10.93 18.32
N GLY A 35 2.48 -11.12 18.44
CA GLY A 35 3.19 -11.09 19.73
C GLY A 35 3.29 -9.69 20.35
N ASN A 36 3.15 -8.63 19.54
CA ASN A 36 3.21 -7.23 19.99
C ASN A 36 1.92 -6.48 19.63
N PRO A 37 0.81 -6.73 20.35
CA PRO A 37 -0.51 -6.18 20.02
C PRO A 37 -0.52 -4.64 19.97
N LYS A 38 0.37 -3.96 20.73
CA LYS A 38 0.53 -2.50 20.65
C LYS A 38 1.07 -2.01 19.31
N SER A 39 1.99 -2.75 18.68
CA SER A 39 2.53 -2.41 17.37
C SER A 39 1.49 -2.66 16.29
N LEU A 40 0.80 -3.80 16.36
CA LEU A 40 -0.32 -4.13 15.46
C LEU A 40 -1.43 -3.07 15.53
N LEU A 41 -1.80 -2.63 16.74
CA LEU A 41 -2.84 -1.61 16.93
C LEU A 41 -2.47 -0.29 16.25
N LYS A 42 -1.19 0.12 16.27
CA LYS A 42 -0.74 1.33 15.56
C LYS A 42 -0.88 1.19 14.05
N SER A 43 -0.51 0.05 13.48
CA SER A 43 -0.66 -0.21 12.04
C SER A 43 -2.12 -0.26 11.62
N VAL A 44 -2.97 -0.96 12.40
CA VAL A 44 -4.42 -1.01 12.18
C VAL A 44 -5.04 0.37 12.28
N LEU A 45 -4.64 1.17 13.28
CA LEU A 45 -5.11 2.54 13.42
C LEU A 45 -4.71 3.41 12.22
N GLY A 46 -3.49 3.26 11.69
CA GLY A 46 -3.05 3.95 10.48
C GLY A 46 -3.92 3.60 9.26
N ILE A 47 -4.20 2.32 9.05
CA ILE A 47 -5.09 1.86 7.97
C ILE A 47 -6.52 2.37 8.21
N ALA A 48 -7.02 2.34 9.45
CA ALA A 48 -8.34 2.83 9.79
C ALA A 48 -8.50 4.32 9.50
N ILE A 49 -7.49 5.14 9.84
CA ILE A 49 -7.48 6.58 9.53
C ILE A 49 -7.55 6.80 8.02
N ILE A 50 -6.75 6.08 7.23
CA ILE A 50 -6.80 6.16 5.76
C ILE A 50 -8.19 5.74 5.25
N GLY A 51 -8.77 4.69 5.82
CA GLY A 51 -10.12 4.24 5.50
C GLY A 51 -11.18 5.31 5.77
N VAL A 52 -11.11 5.99 6.92
CA VAL A 52 -12.01 7.12 7.25
C VAL A 52 -11.85 8.26 6.25
N ILE A 53 -10.61 8.63 5.91
CA ILE A 53 -10.33 9.66 4.90
C ILE A 53 -10.95 9.25 3.56
N TYR A 54 -10.78 7.98 3.15
CA TYR A 54 -11.39 7.47 1.93
C TYR A 54 -12.91 7.53 1.94
N LEU A 55 -13.57 7.14 3.02
CA LEU A 55 -15.02 7.21 3.12
C LEU A 55 -15.54 8.65 2.99
N VAL A 56 -14.84 9.61 3.60
CA VAL A 56 -15.17 11.04 3.46
C VAL A 56 -14.93 11.50 2.03
N SER A 57 -13.77 11.19 1.45
CA SER A 57 -13.43 11.53 0.06
C SER A 57 -14.43 10.95 -0.94
N TRP A 58 -14.82 9.69 -0.77
CA TRP A 58 -15.82 9.02 -1.60
C TRP A 58 -17.21 9.64 -1.42
N GLY A 59 -17.57 10.06 -0.21
CA GLY A 59 -18.81 10.77 0.08
C GLY A 59 -18.94 12.12 -0.64
N VAL A 60 -17.82 12.83 -0.80
CA VAL A 60 -17.76 14.13 -1.49
C VAL A 60 -17.47 13.99 -2.99
N SER A 61 -16.97 12.83 -3.43
CA SER A 61 -16.72 12.58 -4.86
C SER A 61 -18.02 12.50 -5.67
N GLY A 62 -17.97 13.08 -6.87
CA GLY A 62 -19.07 13.05 -7.82
C GLY A 62 -19.15 11.71 -8.57
N ASP A 63 -20.32 11.44 -9.15
CA ASP A 63 -20.61 10.24 -9.95
C ASP A 63 -20.81 10.55 -11.44
N GLU A 64 -20.38 11.74 -11.89
CA GLU A 64 -20.50 12.19 -13.27
C GLU A 64 -19.82 11.24 -14.26
N VAL A 65 -20.49 11.00 -15.39
CA VAL A 65 -19.97 10.22 -16.52
C VAL A 65 -19.91 11.11 -17.74
N THR A 66 -18.70 11.60 -18.06
CA THR A 66 -18.48 12.44 -19.24
C THR A 66 -18.40 11.60 -20.53
N ALA A 67 -18.46 12.26 -21.70
CA ALA A 67 -18.28 11.59 -23.00
C ALA A 67 -16.88 10.95 -23.18
N VAL A 68 -15.90 11.32 -22.35
CA VAL A 68 -14.59 10.65 -22.29
C VAL A 68 -14.70 9.36 -21.48
N TYR A 69 -15.50 9.36 -20.42
CA TYR A 69 -15.66 8.24 -19.49
C TYR A 69 -16.40 7.07 -20.15
N THR A 70 -17.35 7.37 -21.03
CA THR A 70 -18.05 6.35 -21.84
C THR A 70 -17.12 5.60 -22.79
N LYS A 71 -15.99 6.20 -23.24
CA LYS A 71 -14.99 5.50 -24.06
C LYS A 71 -14.21 4.42 -23.29
N PHE A 72 -14.26 4.48 -21.96
CA PHE A 72 -13.56 3.56 -21.05
C PHE A 72 -14.54 2.70 -20.24
N ASP A 73 -15.81 2.63 -20.66
CA ASP A 73 -16.88 1.88 -19.97
C ASP A 73 -17.01 2.25 -18.48
N ILE A 74 -16.73 3.50 -18.12
CA ILE A 74 -16.82 3.99 -16.75
C ILE A 74 -18.29 4.22 -16.40
N THR A 75 -18.76 3.47 -15.41
CA THR A 75 -20.09 3.65 -14.80
C THR A 75 -20.08 4.75 -13.75
N PRO A 76 -21.25 5.28 -13.33
CA PRO A 76 -21.32 6.26 -12.24
C PRO A 76 -20.67 5.76 -10.94
N THR A 77 -20.84 4.47 -10.62
CA THR A 77 -20.19 3.85 -9.46
C THR A 77 -18.67 3.84 -9.59
N SER A 78 -18.15 3.46 -10.75
CA SER A 78 -16.71 3.47 -11.01
C SER A 78 -16.15 4.89 -10.96
N SER A 79 -16.85 5.86 -11.55
CA SER A 79 -16.49 7.28 -11.52
C SER A 79 -16.34 7.79 -10.08
N LYS A 80 -17.34 7.48 -9.23
CA LYS A 80 -17.32 7.85 -7.82
C LYS A 80 -16.17 7.19 -7.04
N VAL A 81 -15.90 5.92 -7.29
CA VAL A 81 -14.75 5.23 -6.66
C VAL A 81 -13.43 5.86 -7.08
N ILE A 82 -13.26 6.15 -8.37
CA ILE A 82 -12.05 6.79 -8.91
C ILE A 82 -11.86 8.18 -8.28
N GLY A 83 -12.92 9.00 -8.25
CA GLY A 83 -12.91 10.31 -7.62
C GLY A 83 -12.57 10.24 -6.13
N GLY A 84 -13.19 9.32 -5.39
CA GLY A 84 -12.89 9.07 -3.99
C GLY A 84 -11.42 8.74 -3.75
N VAL A 85 -10.85 7.81 -4.54
CA VAL A 85 -9.43 7.44 -4.44
C VAL A 85 -8.51 8.62 -4.79
N LEU A 86 -8.79 9.36 -5.87
CA LEU A 86 -8.01 10.54 -6.27
C LEU A 86 -7.95 11.59 -5.15
N ILE A 87 -9.10 11.94 -4.58
CA ILE A 87 -9.18 12.92 -3.50
C ILE A 87 -8.40 12.42 -2.27
N THR A 88 -8.56 11.16 -1.88
CA THR A 88 -7.77 10.55 -0.80
C THR A 88 -6.28 10.64 -1.05
N THR A 89 -5.81 10.29 -2.26
CA THR A 89 -4.40 10.38 -2.62
C THR A 89 -3.88 11.81 -2.54
N TYR A 90 -4.62 12.79 -3.04
CA TYR A 90 -4.20 14.20 -2.97
C TYR A 90 -4.13 14.71 -1.53
N LEU A 91 -5.08 14.33 -0.67
CA LEU A 91 -5.04 14.66 0.75
C LEU A 91 -3.83 14.05 1.45
N LEU A 92 -3.60 12.75 1.26
CA LEU A 92 -2.46 12.05 1.86
C LEU A 92 -1.13 12.59 1.35
N MET A 93 -1.04 12.95 0.08
CA MET A 93 0.14 13.59 -0.50
C MET A 93 0.42 14.95 0.17
N GLY A 94 -0.61 15.80 0.33
CA GLY A 94 -0.48 17.07 1.04
C GLY A 94 -0.02 16.88 2.50
N ILE A 95 -0.67 15.96 3.22
CA ILE A 95 -0.28 15.59 4.60
C ILE A 95 1.17 15.11 4.65
N ALA A 96 1.59 14.26 3.72
CA ALA A 96 2.94 13.73 3.67
C ALA A 96 3.98 14.84 3.46
N VAL A 97 3.76 15.73 2.48
CA VAL A 97 4.65 16.87 2.23
C VAL A 97 4.75 17.77 3.47
N LEU A 98 3.63 18.14 4.08
CA LEU A 98 3.61 18.96 5.29
C LEU A 98 4.31 18.27 6.47
N SER A 99 4.13 16.95 6.61
CA SER A 99 4.77 16.16 7.67
C SER A 99 6.29 16.10 7.49
N ILE A 100 6.77 15.98 6.25
CA ILE A 100 8.20 16.01 5.92
C ILE A 100 8.79 17.38 6.30
N ILE A 101 8.15 18.48 5.87
CA ILE A 101 8.60 19.83 6.19
C ILE A 101 8.65 20.05 7.70
N TYR A 102 7.59 19.65 8.43
CA TYR A 102 7.54 19.75 9.88
C TYR A 102 8.66 18.94 10.55
N SER A 103 8.93 17.72 10.07
CA SER A 103 9.98 16.86 10.59
C SER A 103 11.37 17.51 10.45
N GLU A 104 11.66 18.10 9.29
CA GLU A 104 12.94 18.78 9.05
C GLU A 104 13.11 20.03 9.92
N ILE A 105 12.07 20.87 10.04
CA ILE A 105 12.11 22.07 10.90
C ILE A 105 12.35 21.67 12.36
N ARG A 106 11.64 20.66 12.85
CA ARG A 106 11.76 20.19 14.23
C ARG A 106 13.15 19.63 14.54
N LYS A 107 13.77 18.95 13.58
CA LYS A 107 15.14 18.41 13.69
C LYS A 107 16.22 19.49 13.74
N ILE A 108 15.98 20.64 13.12
CA ILE A 108 16.91 21.78 13.17
C ILE A 108 16.69 22.60 14.45
N ALA A 109 15.44 22.70 14.92
CA ALA A 109 15.10 23.46 16.10
C ALA A 109 15.47 22.77 17.44
N ASN A 110 15.81 21.48 17.42
CA ASN A 110 15.99 20.65 18.61
C ASN A 110 17.04 19.55 18.35
#